data_AF-A0A0L7AXI5-F1
#
_entry.id   AF-A0A0L7AXI5-F1
#
_cell.length_a   1.000
_cell.length_b   1.000
_cell.length_c   1.000
_cell.angle_alpha   90.00
_cell.angle_beta   90.00
_cell.angle_gamma   90.00
#
_symmetry.space_group_name_H-M   'P 1'
#
loop_
_entity.id
_entity.type
_entity.pdbx_description
1 polymer ?
#
loop_
_entity_poly.entity_id
_entity_poly.type
_entity_poly.pdbx_seq_one_letter_code
_entity_poly.pdbx_strand_id
1 'polypeptide(L)' 'MEQIITLKSGVLEYPWIIRAYLLSKAAAQGMELTPFTALRGNPHDYWFLDGDFIDRGEID' A
#
# COMPACT_ATOMS: atom_id res chain seq x y z
N MET A 1 -21.57 -0.61 1.80
CA MET A 1 -21.10 0.04 0.55
C MET A 1 -19.59 0.11 0.67
N GLU A 2 -18.90 -0.90 0.14
CA GLU A 2 -17.44 -0.98 0.19
C GLU A 2 -16.87 0.12 -0.70
N GLN A 3 -16.16 1.08 -0.11
CA GLN A 3 -15.39 2.05 -0.88
C GLN A 3 -14.17 1.33 -1.43
N ILE A 4 -14.35 0.65 -2.57
CA ILE A 4 -13.24 0.20 -3.39
C ILE A 4 -12.59 1.48 -3.91
N ILE A 5 -11.54 1.92 -3.20
CA ILE A 5 -10.66 3.01 -3.62
C ILE A 5 -10.19 2.62 -5.01
N THR A 6 -10.78 3.24 -6.02
CA THR A 6 -10.42 3.00 -7.42
C THR A 6 -9.10 3.73 -7.62
N LEU A 7 -8.03 3.07 -7.18
CA LEU A 7 -6.66 3.47 -7.44
C LEU A 7 -6.54 3.81 -8.92
N LYS A 8 -6.11 5.03 -9.24
CA LYS A 8 -5.80 5.41 -10.62
C LYS A 8 -4.80 4.38 -11.16
N SER A 9 -5.33 3.48 -11.99
CA SER A 9 -4.61 2.41 -12.65
C SER A 9 -3.54 3.03 -13.55
N GLY A 10 -2.31 3.14 -13.06
CA GLY A 10 -1.21 3.76 -13.81
C GLY A 10 0.13 3.70 -13.09
N VAL A 11 0.15 3.90 -11.77
CA VAL A 11 1.38 3.85 -10.95
C VAL A 11 1.31 2.62 -10.04
N LEU A 12 2.22 1.67 -10.24
CA LEU A 12 2.23 0.37 -9.55
C LEU A 12 2.58 0.50 -8.06
N GLU A 13 3.21 1.60 -7.68
CA GLU A 13 3.70 1.93 -6.34
C GLU A 13 2.58 2.44 -5.42
N TYR A 14 1.56 3.12 -5.96
CA TYR A 14 0.48 3.71 -5.16
C TYR A 14 -0.25 2.71 -4.25
N PRO A 15 -0.63 1.50 -4.70
CA PRO A 15 -1.22 0.50 -3.82
C PRO A 15 -0.31 0.15 -2.63
N TRP A 16 1.00 0.13 -2.81
CA TRP A 16 1.97 -0.18 -1.75
C TRP A 16 2.09 0.95 -0.73
N ILE A 17 2.08 2.20 -1.18
CA ILE A 17 2.02 3.38 -0.31
C ILE A 17 0.75 3.37 0.54
N ILE A 18 -0.40 3.11 -0.08
CA ILE A 18 -1.69 3.02 0.62
C ILE A 18 -1.68 1.87 1.63
N ARG A 19 -1.13 0.71 1.27
CA ARG A 19 -0.99 -0.42 2.21
C ARG A 19 -0.16 -0.04 3.43
N ALA A 20 0.99 0.62 3.25
CA ALA A 20 1.82 1.06 4.36
C ALA A 20 1.07 2.03 5.29
N TYR A 21 0.33 2.97 4.71
CA TYR A 21 -0.52 3.90 5.47
C TYR A 21 -1.59 3.16 6.29
N LEU A 22 -2.32 2.21 5.69
CA LEU A 22 -3.36 1.45 6.37
C LEU A 22 -2.80 0.62 7.53
N LEU A 23 -1.68 -0.06 7.31
CA LEU A 23 -0.99 -0.83 8.36
C LEU A 23 -0.56 0.07 9.52
N SER A 24 0.01 1.24 9.23
CA SER A 24 0.40 2.22 10.25
C SER A 24 -0.79 2.71 11.07
N LYS A 25 -1.91 3.03 10.42
CA LYS A 25 -3.14 3.46 11.11
C LYS A 25 -3.74 2.38 11.99
N ALA A 26 -3.79 1.14 11.49
CA ALA A 26 -4.30 0.02 12.25
C ALA A 26 -3.44 -0.27 13.49
N ALA A 27 -2.11 -0.27 13.34
CA ALA A 27 -1.18 -0.43 14.46
C ALA A 27 -1.34 0.68 15.50
N ALA A 28 -1.48 1.94 15.08
CA ALA A 28 -1.70 3.07 15.98
C ALA A 28 -3.03 2.98 16.74
N GLN A 29 -4.03 2.29 16.19
CA GLN A 29 -5.35 2.08 16.80
C GLN A 29 -5.47 0.73 17.53
N GLY A 30 -4.43 -0.11 17.54
CA GLY A 30 -4.48 -1.47 18.09
C GLY A 30 -5.48 -2.36 17.37
N MET A 31 -5.74 -2.09 16.09
CA MET A 31 -6.67 -2.84 15.25
C MET A 31 -5.91 -3.84 14.37
N GLU A 32 -6.46 -5.05 14.25
CA GLU A 32 -6.01 -6.04 13.27
C GLU A 32 -6.74 -5.83 11.94
N LEU A 33 -5.98 -5.79 10.84
CA LEU A 33 -6.55 -5.67 9.49
C LEU A 33 -6.83 -7.06 8.90
N THR A 34 -7.89 -7.14 8.11
CA THR A 34 -8.05 -8.27 7.18
C THR A 34 -6.82 -8.34 6.26
N PRO A 35 -6.16 -9.50 6.12
CA PRO A 35 -4.96 -9.62 5.31
C PRO A 35 -5.16 -9.20 3.85
N PHE A 36 -4.17 -8.51 3.29
CA PHE A 36 -4.14 -8.14 1.88
C PHE A 36 -3.96 -9.38 1.00
N THR A 37 -4.82 -9.54 -0.01
CA THR A 37 -4.79 -10.69 -0.92
C THR A 37 -3.88 -10.49 -2.12
N ALA A 38 -3.65 -9.25 -2.56
CA ALA A 38 -2.80 -8.93 -3.72
C ALA A 38 -1.42 -8.35 -3.32
N LEU A 39 -1.36 -7.54 -2.26
CA LEU A 39 -0.16 -6.84 -1.80
C LEU A 39 0.53 -7.63 -0.68
N ARG A 40 1.17 -8.74 -1.07
CA ARG A 40 1.84 -9.67 -0.15
C ARG A 40 3.35 -9.50 -0.17
N GLY A 41 4.02 -9.80 0.93
CA GLY A 41 5.48 -9.70 1.02
C GLY A 41 5.96 -8.26 1.10
N ASN A 42 7.22 -8.06 0.69
CA ASN A 42 7.91 -6.77 0.72
C ASN A 42 7.91 -6.13 -0.68
N PRO A 43 7.44 -4.88 -0.84
CA PRO A 43 7.53 -4.17 -2.12
C PRO A 43 8.96 -4.12 -2.70
N HIS A 44 9.99 -4.02 -1.86
CA HIS A 44 11.39 -3.92 -2.31
C HIS A 44 11.94 -5.21 -2.94
N ASP A 45 11.24 -6.33 -2.83
CA ASP A 45 11.62 -7.59 -3.47
C ASP A 45 11.17 -7.65 -4.95
N TYR A 46 10.31 -6.73 -5.39
CA TYR A 46 9.81 -6.68 -6.76
C TYR A 46 10.67 -5.74 -7.61
N TRP A 47 11.46 -6.31 -8.53
CA TRP A 47 12.40 -5.57 -9.38
C TRP A 47 11.78 -4.47 -10.26
N PHE A 48 10.46 -4.55 -10.52
CA PHE A 48 9.72 -3.64 -11.38
C PHE A 48 9.09 -2.46 -10.63
N LEU A 49 9.24 -2.41 -9.29
CA LEU A 49 8.76 -1.30 -8.47
C LEU A 49 9.91 -0.34 -8.17
N ASP A 50 9.60 0.95 -8.13
CA ASP A 50 10.50 1.95 -7.59
C ASP A 50 10.39 1.98 -6.05
N GLY A 51 11.36 1.34 -5.38
CA GLY A 51 11.42 1.30 -3.92
C GLY A 51 11.57 2.68 -3.27
N ASP A 52 12.37 3.56 -3.87
CA ASP A 52 12.57 4.92 -3.36
C ASP A 52 11.27 5.74 -3.49
N PHE A 53 10.47 5.49 -4.53
CA PHE A 53 9.15 6.09 -4.67
C PHE A 53 8.18 5.63 -3.58
N ILE A 54 8.16 4.33 -3.28
CA ILE A 54 7.34 3.76 -2.21
C ILE A 54 7.75 4.33 -0.85
N ASP A 55 9.05 4.45 -0.59
CA ASP A 55 9.59 4.95 0.68
C ASP A 55 9.27 6.43 0.94
N ARG A 56 9.17 7.25 -0.11
CA ARG A 56 8.69 8.63 0.02
C ARG A 56 7.25 8.70 0.51
N GLY A 57 6.42 7.72 0.15
CA GLY A 57 5.04 7.63 0.62
C GLY A 57 4.13 8.74 0.08
N GLU A 58 4.51 9.37 -1.02
CA GLU A 58 3.79 10.48 -1.66
C GLU A 58 2.94 9.98 -2.84
N ILE A 59 1.74 10.57 -2.99
CA ILE A 59 0.82 10.30 -4.10
C ILE A 59 0.46 11.67 -4.71
N ASP A 60 0.60 11.79 -6.04
CA ASP A 60 0.20 12.99 -6.81
C ASP A 60 -1.33 13.11 -7.03
#